data_AF-A0A851K137-F1
#
_entry.id   AF-A0A851K137-F1
#
_cell.length_a   1.000
_cell.length_b   1.000
_cell.length_c   1.000
_cell.angle_alpha   90.00
_cell.angle_beta   90.00
_cell.angle_gamma   90.00
#
_symmetry.space_group_name_H-M   'P 1'
#
loop_
_entity.id
_entity.type
_entity.pdbx_description
1 polymer ?
#
loop_
_entity_poly.entity_id
_entity_poly.type
_entity_poly.pdbx_seq_one_letter_code
_entity_poly.pdbx_strand_id
1 'polypeptide(L)' 'RGKGHCRHYMIQVQPNARYVILGEDRAHTSLTELVRYHQSMGIQPFMEILTVPCGQ' A
#
# COMPACT_ATOMS: atom_id res chain seq x y z
N ARG A 1 -14.63 0.52 -9.71
CA ARG A 1 -13.53 -0.45 -9.94
C ARG A 1 -12.76 0.00 -11.16
N GLY A 2 -11.54 0.52 -10.97
CA GLY A 2 -10.73 1.17 -12.01
C GLY A 2 -10.29 0.23 -13.14
N LYS A 3 -11.22 -0.24 -13.97
CA LYS A 3 -10.91 -0.93 -15.22
C LYS A 3 -10.15 0.06 -16.11
N GLY A 4 -8.85 -0.15 -16.25
CA GLY A 4 -7.97 0.64 -17.13
C GLY A 4 -7.13 1.73 -16.45
N HIS A 5 -7.23 1.91 -15.13
CA HIS A 5 -6.46 2.95 -14.43
C HIS A 5 -5.56 2.34 -13.36
N CYS A 6 -4.25 2.52 -13.50
CA CYS A 6 -3.28 2.21 -12.46
C CYS A 6 -3.24 3.35 -11.44
N ARG A 7 -3.19 2.99 -10.16
CA ARG A 7 -2.94 3.95 -9.07
C ARG A 7 -1.51 3.74 -8.58
N HIS A 8 -0.76 4.84 -8.52
CA HIS A 8 0.61 4.83 -8.05
C HIS A 8 0.66 5.48 -6.67
N TYR A 9 1.16 4.72 -5.69
CA TYR A 9 1.33 5.17 -4.32
C TYR A 9 2.82 5.25 -4.01
N MET A 10 3.26 6.36 -3.41
CA MET A 10 4.64 6.52 -2.98
C MET A 10 4.82 5.91 -1.60
N ILE A 11 5.79 5.00 -1.47
CA ILE A 11 6.20 4.42 -0.19
C ILE A 11 7.45 5.16 0.29
N GLN A 12 7.35 5.79 1.45
CA GLN A 12 8.48 6.41 2.13
C GLN A 12 9.07 5.44 3.16
N VAL A 13 10.41 5.39 3.21
CA VAL A 13 11.14 4.74 4.31
C VAL A 13 11.47 5.80 5.36
N GLN A 14 10.97 5.60 6.57
CA GLN A 14 11.21 6.48 7.71
C GLN A 14 12.60 6.21 8.35
N PRO A 15 13.16 7.14 9.16
CA PRO A 15 14.45 6.96 9.82
C PRO A 15 14.55 5.72 10.72
N ASN A 16 13.42 5.22 11.22
CA ASN A 16 13.33 3.99 12.02
C ASN A 16 13.20 2.72 11.15
N ALA A 17 13.55 2.80 9.86
CA ALA A 17 13.44 1.72 8.87
C ALA A 17 12.03 1.15 8.69
N ARG A 18 10.98 1.94 8.96
CA ARG A 18 9.58 1.57 8.69
C ARG A 18 9.10 2.11 7.34
N TYR A 19 8.16 1.41 6.74
CA TYR A 19 7.56 1.71 5.44
C TYR A 19 6.17 2.34 5.62
N VAL A 20 5.92 3.50 5.03
CA VAL A 20 4.62 4.18 5.09
C VAL A 20 4.21 4.65 3.69
N ILE A 21 2.93 4.54 3.36
CA ILE A 21 2.38 5.19 2.16
C ILE A 21 2.19 6.66 2.48
N LEU A 22 2.69 7.57 1.63
CA LEU A 22 2.50 9.00 1.86
C LEU A 22 1.01 9.35 1.97
N GLY A 23 0.64 10.02 3.07
CA GLY A 23 -0.75 10.38 3.37
C GLY A 23 -1.51 9.38 4.23
N GLU A 24 -0.91 8.24 4.58
CA GLU A 24 -1.44 7.28 5.56
C GLU A 24 -0.76 7.44 6.93
N ASP A 25 -1.49 7.11 7.99
CA ASP A 25 -0.97 7.20 9.37
C ASP A 25 -0.22 5.93 9.80
N ARG A 26 -0.39 4.82 9.06
CA ARG A 26 0.15 3.52 9.45
C ARG A 26 1.49 3.22 8.78
N ALA A 27 2.53 3.09 9.60
CA ALA A 27 3.82 2.58 9.19
C ALA A 27 3.95 1.06 9.44
N HIS A 28 4.70 0.35 8.59
CA HIS A 28 4.91 -1.10 8.62
C HIS A 28 6.39 -1.44 8.79
N THR A 29 6.70 -2.62 9.34
CA THR A 29 8.09 -3.09 9.54
C THR A 29 8.73 -3.62 8.26
N SER A 30 7.93 -4.00 7.26
CA SER A 30 8.40 -4.52 5.96
C SER A 30 7.38 -4.25 4.85
N LEU A 31 7.82 -4.32 3.59
CA LEU A 31 6.93 -4.27 2.43
C LEU A 31 5.92 -5.43 2.41
N THR A 32 6.33 -6.63 2.86
CA THR A 32 5.43 -7.78 2.97
C THR A 32 4.29 -7.52 3.94
N GLU A 33 4.58 -6.91 5.10
CA GLU A 33 3.55 -6.55 6.08
C GLU A 33 2.60 -5.47 5.54
N LEU A 34 3.14 -4.47 4.84
CA LEU A 34 2.37 -3.42 4.18
C LEU A 34 1.38 -4.02 3.17
N VAL A 35 1.86 -4.92 2.30
CA VAL A 35 1.01 -5.61 1.31
C VAL A 35 -0.07 -6.43 2.02
N ARG A 36 0.30 -7.22 3.03
CA ARG A 36 -0.66 -8.06 3.78
C ARG A 36 -1.75 -7.21 4.45
N TYR A 37 -1.37 -6.07 5.04
CA TYR A 37 -2.34 -5.16 5.65
C TYR A 37 -3.35 -4.64 4.62
N HIS A 38 -2.87 -4.21 3.46
CA HIS A 38 -3.73 -3.66 2.42
C HIS A 38 -4.49 -4.70 1.58
N GLN A 39 -4.35 -5.99 1.89
CA GLN A 39 -5.26 -7.04 1.38
C GLN A 39 -6.63 -7.02 2.05
N SER A 40 -6.73 -6.48 3.28
CA SER A 40 -8.00 -6.34 4.00
C SER A 40 -8.39 -4.88 4.25
N MET A 41 -7.43 -3.96 4.27
CA MET A 41 -7.66 -2.53 4.52
C MET A 41 -7.39 -1.71 3.27
N GLY A 42 -8.37 -0.91 2.85
CA GLY A 42 -8.25 -0.07 1.67
C GLY A 42 -7.16 1.00 1.82
N ILE A 43 -6.56 1.39 0.69
CA ILE A 43 -5.56 2.48 0.64
C ILE A 43 -6.27 3.82 0.36
N GLN A 44 -6.02 4.84 1.19
CA GLN A 44 -6.54 6.19 1.00
C GLN A 44 -6.06 6.79 -0.35
N PRO A 45 -6.86 7.66 -0.99
CA PRO A 45 -8.24 8.05 -0.64
C PRO A 45 -9.31 7.10 -1.22
N PHE A 46 -8.92 6.12 -2.03
CA PHE A 46 -9.86 5.34 -2.84
C PHE A 46 -10.44 4.13 -2.11
N MET A 47 -9.82 3.73 -1.00
CA MET A 47 -10.25 2.61 -0.16
C MET A 47 -10.36 1.28 -0.92
N GLU A 48 -9.61 1.14 -2.02
CA GLU A 48 -9.48 -0.12 -2.75
C GLU A 48 -8.41 -0.99 -2.07
N ILE A 49 -8.67 -2.31 -1.99
CA ILE A 49 -7.76 -3.30 -1.42
C ILE A 49 -6.89 -3.97 -2.49
N LEU A 50 -5.72 -4.42 -2.09
CA LEU A 50 -4.86 -5.27 -2.91
C LEU A 50 -5.47 -6.68 -2.98
N THR A 51 -5.48 -7.26 -4.18
CA THR A 51 -6.15 -8.54 -4.43
C THR A 51 -5.17 -9.59 -4.90
N VAL A 52 -4.93 -9.66 -6.20
CA VAL A 52 -4.03 -10.63 -6.82
C VAL A 52 -2.73 -9.91 -7.19
N PRO A 53 -1.55 -10.42 -6.79
CA PRO A 53 -0.28 -9.86 -7.24
C PRO A 53 -0.14 -10.04 -8.75
N CYS A 54 0.50 -9.09 -9.43
CA CYS A 54 0.89 -9.26 -10.82
C CYS A 54 2.11 -10.18 -10.95
N GLY A 55 2.35 -10.70 -12.16
CA GLY A 55 3.58 -11.42 -12.49
C GLY A 55 4.81 -10.51 -12.53
N GLN A 56 5.97 -11.13 -12.76
CA GLN A 56 7.27 -10.45 -12.89
C GLN A 56 7.56 -10.03 -14.32
#